data_AF-A0A4U9U4N8-F1
#
_entry.id   AF-A0A4U9U4N8-F1
#
_cell.length_a   1.000
_cell.length_b   1.000
_cell.length_c   1.000
_cell.angle_alpha   90.00
_cell.angle_beta   90.00
_cell.angle_gamma   90.00
#
_symmetry.space_group_name_H-M   'P 1'
#
loop_
_entity.id
_entity.type
_entity.pdbx_description
1 polymer ?
#
loop_
_entity_poly.entity_id
_entity_poly.type
_entity_poly.pdbx_seq_one_letter_code
_entity_poly.pdbx_strand_id
1 'polypeptide(L)'
;MKFNSNKKLAINVTLSILQDLYDAIPQLIKLLTPSGWKDGRLHQEMMAHRQIQYNEFIKNEAAHWKKMSSSPYRPDTSHAGFEEISFDEYFYITFPPLYNDKLELFYILGFLLLDITYVSTLYYPSDPHEYYYFEGLDIEQLILQIAYRDKQIPAENAKVMIAVFPPPYLDDMDLHHCLETVFAIFMKHGLRLDYWDDDLLQIMRLQERYEELFYSNLRHEEKQMRVEKVRTEICSIIADIAKDAVDPLDLPAIIDLFNRRKICPIVLAYLHIYEEFPRGYPYLLDDYEEE
;
A
#
# COMPACT_ATOMS: atom_id res chain seq x y z
N MET A 1 5.44 -16.15 -11.51
CA MET A 1 5.46 -14.81 -10.85
C MET A 1 6.89 -14.24 -10.65
N LYS A 2 7.27 -13.17 -11.37
CA LYS A 2 8.63 -12.55 -11.44
C LYS A 2 9.20 -11.99 -10.13
N PHE A 3 8.48 -12.00 -9.01
CA PHE A 3 8.96 -11.42 -7.73
C PHE A 3 10.11 -12.18 -7.09
N ASN A 4 10.29 -13.47 -7.41
CA ASN A 4 11.30 -14.32 -6.76
C ASN A 4 12.76 -13.92 -7.08
N SER A 5 12.98 -13.05 -8.07
CA SER A 5 14.31 -12.52 -8.42
C SER A 5 14.46 -11.01 -8.24
N ASN A 6 13.44 -10.31 -7.73
CA ASN A 6 13.54 -8.88 -7.46
C ASN A 6 14.54 -8.64 -6.33
N LYS A 7 15.40 -7.64 -6.51
CA LYS A 7 16.40 -7.25 -5.54
C LYS A 7 15.85 -6.15 -4.66
N LYS A 8 16.16 -6.22 -3.37
CA LYS A 8 15.95 -5.07 -2.49
C LYS A 8 16.76 -3.88 -2.99
N LEU A 9 16.14 -2.71 -3.09
CA LEU A 9 16.84 -1.48 -3.43
C LEU A 9 17.89 -1.16 -2.36
N ALA A 10 19.07 -0.71 -2.78
CA ALA A 10 20.16 -0.44 -1.85
C ALA A 10 19.75 0.61 -0.80
N ILE A 11 20.03 0.32 0.48
CA ILE A 11 19.61 1.15 1.63
C ILE A 11 19.95 2.65 1.47
N ASN A 12 21.12 2.96 0.90
CA ASN A 12 21.55 4.35 0.70
C ASN A 12 20.72 5.08 -0.36
N VAL A 13 20.28 4.35 -1.40
CA VAL A 13 19.38 4.89 -2.43
C VAL A 13 18.00 5.11 -1.83
N THR A 14 17.47 4.12 -1.09
CA THR A 14 16.20 4.24 -0.36
C THR A 14 16.20 5.43 0.60
N LEU A 15 17.26 5.62 1.39
CA LEU A 15 17.43 6.78 2.26
C LEU A 15 17.41 8.09 1.48
N SER A 16 18.06 8.15 0.32
CA SER A 16 18.09 9.36 -0.50
C SER A 16 16.72 9.68 -1.11
N ILE A 17 15.99 8.66 -1.57
CA ILE A 17 14.61 8.81 -2.09
C ILE A 17 13.68 9.30 -0.98
N LEU A 18 13.72 8.66 0.19
CA LEU A 18 12.91 9.08 1.34
C LEU A 18 13.26 10.50 1.80
N GLN A 19 14.52 10.90 1.74
CA GLN A 19 14.89 12.28 2.05
C GLN A 19 14.31 13.27 1.03
N ASP A 20 14.40 12.96 -0.27
CA ASP A 20 13.82 13.82 -1.31
C ASP A 20 12.29 13.90 -1.17
N LEU A 21 11.62 12.82 -0.78
CA LEU A 21 10.19 12.82 -0.45
C LEU A 21 9.90 13.75 0.73
N TYR A 22 10.68 13.62 1.81
CA TYR A 22 10.53 14.45 3.01
C TYR A 22 10.69 15.95 2.70
N ASP A 23 11.59 16.29 1.80
CA ASP A 23 11.85 17.66 1.37
C ASP A 23 10.76 18.20 0.43
N ALA A 24 10.05 17.33 -0.31
CA ALA A 24 8.95 17.70 -1.20
C ALA A 24 7.62 17.99 -0.46
N ILE A 25 7.45 17.48 0.76
CA ILE A 25 6.21 17.58 1.55
C ILE A 25 5.62 19.00 1.63
N PRO A 26 6.39 20.07 1.91
CA PRO A 26 5.81 21.40 2.03
C PRO A 26 5.14 21.91 0.76
N GLN A 27 5.56 21.43 -0.42
CA GLN A 27 4.91 21.76 -1.69
C GLN A 27 3.68 20.88 -1.89
N LEU A 28 3.79 19.58 -1.62
CA LEU A 28 2.69 18.64 -1.78
C LEU A 28 1.50 18.94 -0.85
N ILE A 29 1.73 19.33 0.42
CA ILE A 29 0.67 19.74 1.35
C ILE A 29 -0.19 20.86 0.76
N LYS A 30 0.41 21.80 0.01
CA LYS A 30 -0.32 22.92 -0.61
C LYS A 30 -1.23 22.46 -1.75
N LEU A 31 -0.88 21.37 -2.42
CA LEU A 31 -1.68 20.78 -3.49
C LEU A 31 -2.83 19.96 -2.92
N LEU A 32 -2.54 19.07 -1.96
CA LEU A 32 -3.52 18.17 -1.36
C LEU A 32 -4.52 18.90 -0.46
N THR A 33 -4.03 19.85 0.33
CA THR A 33 -4.81 20.51 1.37
C THR A 33 -4.63 22.03 1.34
N PRO A 34 -5.09 22.72 0.28
CA PRO A 34 -4.91 24.17 0.14
C PRO A 34 -5.55 24.97 1.28
N SER A 35 -6.59 24.42 1.92
CA SER A 35 -7.28 25.00 3.07
C SER A 35 -6.62 24.69 4.42
N GLY A 36 -5.60 23.82 4.46
CA GLY A 36 -4.92 23.37 5.67
C GLY A 36 -5.08 21.86 5.94
N TRP A 37 -4.03 21.23 6.48
CA TRP A 37 -3.96 19.78 6.68
C TRP A 37 -5.01 19.24 7.64
N LYS A 38 -5.19 19.89 8.80
CA LYS A 38 -6.10 19.43 9.87
C LYS A 38 -7.55 19.35 9.45
N ASP A 39 -7.97 20.24 8.56
CA ASP A 39 -9.32 20.27 8.00
C ASP A 39 -9.45 19.37 6.76
N GLY A 40 -8.33 18.81 6.28
CA GLY A 40 -8.28 17.92 5.13
C GLY A 40 -8.81 16.52 5.43
N ARG A 41 -9.35 15.88 4.38
CA ARG A 41 -9.90 14.51 4.44
C ARG A 41 -8.88 13.50 4.98
N LEU A 42 -7.64 13.54 4.49
CA LEU A 42 -6.58 12.59 4.88
C LEU A 42 -6.28 12.63 6.38
N HIS A 43 -6.23 13.82 6.98
CA HIS A 43 -6.04 13.96 8.43
C HIS A 43 -7.24 13.41 9.20
N GLN A 44 -8.46 13.71 8.76
CA GLN A 44 -9.69 13.22 9.38
C GLN A 44 -9.80 11.68 9.34
N GLU A 45 -9.46 11.05 8.23
CA GLU A 45 -9.47 9.58 8.10
C GLU A 45 -8.44 8.92 9.01
N MET A 46 -7.23 9.48 9.07
CA MET A 46 -6.20 9.00 10.00
C MET A 46 -6.62 9.18 11.47
N MET A 47 -7.25 10.30 11.83
CA MET A 47 -7.83 10.50 13.17
C MET A 47 -8.94 9.49 13.46
N ALA A 48 -9.81 9.23 12.50
CA ALA A 48 -10.89 8.25 12.66
C ALA A 48 -10.33 6.84 12.91
N HIS A 49 -9.31 6.42 12.16
CA HIS A 49 -8.70 5.11 12.38
C HIS A 49 -7.94 5.01 13.71
N ARG A 50 -7.19 6.05 14.10
CA ARG A 50 -6.56 6.12 15.44
C ARG A 50 -7.62 6.04 16.55
N GLN A 51 -8.77 6.68 16.38
CA GLN A 51 -9.88 6.58 17.33
C GLN A 51 -10.45 5.16 17.42
N ILE A 52 -10.57 4.43 16.30
CA ILE A 52 -11.00 3.03 16.30
C ILE A 52 -10.02 2.18 17.11
N GLN A 53 -8.71 2.30 16.85
CA GLN A 53 -7.68 1.55 17.57
C GLN A 53 -7.71 1.83 19.08
N TYR A 54 -7.79 3.10 19.47
CA TYR A 54 -7.89 3.49 20.88
C TYR A 54 -9.13 2.91 21.54
N ASN A 55 -10.29 2.97 20.89
CA ASN A 55 -11.53 2.41 21.42
C ASN A 55 -11.45 0.88 21.58
N GLU A 56 -10.80 0.19 20.64
CA GLU A 56 -10.53 -1.26 20.74
C GLU A 56 -9.61 -1.58 21.91
N PHE A 57 -8.54 -0.80 22.10
CA PHE A 57 -7.63 -0.93 23.23
C PHE A 57 -8.38 -0.78 24.56
N ILE A 58 -9.12 0.31 24.76
CA ILE A 58 -9.89 0.57 25.98
C ILE A 58 -10.92 -0.54 26.24
N LYS A 59 -11.61 -1.03 25.20
CA LYS A 59 -12.56 -2.14 25.31
C LYS A 59 -11.87 -3.44 25.75
N ASN A 60 -10.71 -3.75 25.18
CA ASN A 60 -9.94 -4.96 25.50
C ASN A 60 -9.36 -4.90 26.91
N GLU A 61 -8.80 -3.76 27.32
CA GLU A 61 -8.32 -3.51 28.67
C GLU A 61 -9.45 -3.63 29.69
N ALA A 62 -10.59 -2.96 29.47
CA ALA A 62 -11.75 -3.07 30.35
C ALA A 62 -12.24 -4.53 30.50
N ALA A 63 -12.20 -5.32 29.43
CA ALA A 63 -12.54 -6.74 29.48
C ALA A 63 -11.51 -7.57 30.26
N HIS A 64 -10.22 -7.26 30.12
CA HIS A 64 -9.13 -7.88 30.87
C HIS A 64 -9.23 -7.60 32.38
N TRP A 65 -9.46 -6.34 32.77
CA TRP A 65 -9.70 -5.95 34.15
C TRP A 65 -10.93 -6.61 34.76
N LYS A 66 -12.04 -6.71 34.01
CA LYS A 66 -13.22 -7.46 34.47
C LYS A 66 -12.89 -8.92 34.75
N LYS A 67 -12.13 -9.59 33.88
CA LYS A 67 -11.69 -10.99 34.10
C LYS A 67 -10.81 -11.12 35.35
N MET A 68 -9.83 -10.22 35.54
CA MET A 68 -8.97 -10.22 36.74
C MET A 68 -9.76 -9.97 38.02
N SER A 69 -10.73 -9.05 38.01
CA SER A 69 -11.56 -8.73 39.18
C SER A 69 -12.47 -9.89 39.64
N SER A 70 -12.77 -10.81 38.72
CA SER A 70 -13.55 -12.03 38.97
C SER A 70 -12.71 -13.26 39.37
N SER A 71 -11.38 -13.13 39.43
CA SER A 71 -10.48 -14.22 39.85
C SER A 71 -10.52 -14.41 41.38
N PRO A 72 -10.61 -15.66 41.88
CA PRO A 72 -10.53 -15.96 43.32
C PRO A 72 -9.13 -15.74 43.91
N TYR A 73 -8.10 -15.62 43.06
CA TYR A 73 -6.76 -15.17 43.46
C TYR A 73 -6.65 -13.67 43.15
N ARG A 74 -6.98 -12.83 44.14
CA ARG A 74 -6.76 -11.38 44.06
C ARG A 74 -5.33 -11.08 44.51
N PRO A 75 -4.46 -10.55 43.63
CA PRO A 75 -3.33 -9.78 44.11
C PRO A 75 -3.88 -8.55 44.84
N ASP A 76 -3.31 -8.23 45.99
CA ASP A 76 -3.70 -7.11 46.84
C ASP A 76 -3.44 -5.78 46.11
N THR A 77 -4.41 -5.37 45.30
CA THR A 77 -4.40 -4.14 44.50
C THR A 77 -5.21 -3.09 45.24
N SER A 78 -4.72 -2.71 46.41
CA SER A 78 -5.28 -1.61 47.20
C SER A 78 -4.92 -0.22 46.62
N HIS A 79 -4.24 -0.14 45.47
CA HIS A 79 -3.97 1.09 44.74
C HIS A 79 -4.29 0.91 43.25
N ALA A 80 -4.90 1.96 42.69
CA ALA A 80 -5.30 2.16 41.29
C ALA A 80 -6.50 1.33 40.81
N GLY A 81 -7.68 1.94 40.90
CA GLY A 81 -8.62 1.79 39.78
C GLY A 81 -7.88 2.15 38.49
N PHE A 82 -8.20 1.48 37.39
CA PHE A 82 -7.59 1.75 36.08
C PHE A 82 -7.45 3.26 35.84
N GLU A 83 -6.22 3.77 35.87
CA GLU A 83 -5.94 5.09 35.32
C GLU A 83 -6.11 4.94 33.82
N GLU A 84 -7.19 5.50 33.30
CA GLU A 84 -7.53 5.43 31.89
C GLU A 84 -6.45 6.16 31.09
N ILE A 85 -5.58 5.39 30.42
CA ILE A 85 -4.59 5.93 29.49
C ILE A 85 -5.34 6.80 28.49
N SER A 86 -4.99 8.07 28.42
CA SER A 86 -5.63 9.00 27.49
C SER A 86 -5.27 8.69 26.03
N PHE A 87 -6.06 9.23 25.09
CA PHE A 87 -5.80 9.07 23.67
C PHE A 87 -4.39 9.52 23.27
N ASP A 88 -3.96 10.69 23.75
CA ASP A 88 -2.63 11.24 23.45
C ASP A 88 -1.50 10.39 24.05
N GLU A 89 -1.70 9.84 25.26
CA GLU A 89 -0.72 8.95 25.90
C GLU A 89 -0.60 7.61 25.17
N TYR A 90 -1.71 7.05 24.69
CA TYR A 90 -1.70 5.81 23.92
C TYR A 90 -0.86 5.92 22.65
N PHE A 91 -0.92 7.07 21.96
CA PHE A 91 -0.17 7.33 20.73
C PHE A 91 1.20 7.99 20.95
N TYR A 92 1.66 8.16 22.19
CA TYR A 92 2.89 8.91 22.49
C TYR A 92 4.15 8.31 21.82
N ILE A 93 4.25 6.98 21.79
CA ILE A 93 5.38 6.24 21.18
C ILE A 93 5.07 5.72 19.78
N THR A 94 4.16 6.38 19.07
CA THR A 94 3.68 5.89 17.77
C THR A 94 4.13 6.78 16.63
N PHE A 95 4.38 6.15 15.47
CA PHE A 95 4.68 6.86 14.24
C PHE A 95 3.56 6.63 13.20
N PRO A 96 3.13 7.69 12.48
CA PRO A 96 3.52 9.09 12.65
C PRO A 96 3.03 9.67 13.99
N PRO A 97 3.68 10.70 14.55
CA PRO A 97 3.21 11.33 15.78
C PRO A 97 1.90 12.08 15.54
N LEU A 98 1.09 12.22 16.60
CA LEU A 98 -0.14 12.99 16.54
C LEU A 98 0.14 14.46 16.20
N TYR A 99 -0.71 15.04 15.35
CA TYR A 99 -0.75 16.46 15.05
C TYR A 99 0.54 17.02 14.42
N ASN A 100 1.32 16.15 13.76
CA ASN A 100 2.48 16.56 12.97
C ASN A 100 2.19 16.37 11.49
N ASP A 101 1.58 17.38 10.89
CA ASP A 101 1.13 17.39 9.49
C ASP A 101 2.22 16.90 8.52
N LYS A 102 3.47 17.34 8.75
CA LYS A 102 4.61 16.96 7.91
C LYS A 102 4.91 15.47 8.01
N LEU A 103 5.05 14.94 9.21
CA LEU A 103 5.38 13.53 9.41
C LEU A 103 4.23 12.60 9.06
N GLU A 104 2.99 13.06 9.22
CA GLU A 104 1.80 12.33 8.79
C GLU A 104 1.80 12.14 7.27
N LEU A 105 1.99 13.19 6.46
CA LEU A 105 2.10 13.02 5.01
C LEU A 105 3.37 12.27 4.61
N PHE A 106 4.49 12.47 5.32
CA PHE A 106 5.72 11.72 5.05
C PHE A 106 5.51 10.21 5.16
N TYR A 107 4.79 9.79 6.19
CA TYR A 107 4.46 8.40 6.43
C TYR A 107 3.62 7.82 5.30
N ILE A 108 2.61 8.57 4.82
CA ILE A 108 1.78 8.17 3.67
C ILE A 108 2.64 7.97 2.42
N LEU A 109 3.54 8.91 2.10
CA LEU A 109 4.42 8.78 0.95
C LEU A 109 5.39 7.60 1.08
N GLY A 110 5.87 7.33 2.29
CA GLY A 110 6.71 6.17 2.58
C GLY A 110 6.02 4.84 2.28
N PHE A 111 4.76 4.71 2.68
CA PHE A 111 3.95 3.53 2.38
C PHE A 111 3.56 3.45 0.90
N LEU A 112 3.32 4.59 0.25
CA LEU A 112 3.07 4.62 -1.19
C LEU A 112 4.23 4.01 -1.99
N LEU A 113 5.48 4.13 -1.53
CA LEU A 113 6.62 3.43 -2.14
C LEU A 113 6.46 1.91 -2.10
N LEU A 114 5.97 1.37 -0.97
CA LEU A 114 5.72 -0.07 -0.81
C LEU A 114 4.59 -0.51 -1.74
N ASP A 115 3.48 0.25 -1.76
CA ASP A 115 2.31 -0.03 -2.58
C ASP A 115 2.64 -0.03 -4.08
N ILE A 116 3.45 0.93 -4.54
CA ILE A 116 3.93 0.94 -5.93
C ILE A 116 4.67 -0.37 -6.22
N THR A 117 5.66 -0.75 -5.40
CA THR A 117 6.45 -1.96 -5.64
C THR A 117 5.75 -3.27 -5.31
N TYR A 118 4.49 -3.21 -4.85
CA TYR A 118 3.62 -4.38 -4.72
C TYR A 118 3.03 -4.78 -6.07
N VAL A 119 2.61 -3.79 -6.87
CA VAL A 119 1.94 -3.99 -8.18
C VAL A 119 2.88 -3.76 -9.37
N SER A 120 4.13 -3.43 -9.11
CA SER A 120 5.13 -3.08 -10.13
C SER A 120 6.55 -3.35 -9.64
N THR A 121 7.52 -3.22 -10.52
CA THR A 121 8.93 -3.21 -10.14
C THR A 121 9.65 -2.00 -10.66
N LEU A 122 10.71 -1.63 -9.95
CA LEU A 122 11.61 -0.59 -10.38
C LEU A 122 12.78 -1.19 -11.16
N TYR A 123 13.30 -0.48 -12.13
CA TYR A 123 14.51 -0.89 -12.82
C TYR A 123 15.36 0.33 -13.19
N TYR A 124 16.66 0.10 -13.39
CA TYR A 124 17.54 1.09 -14.00
C TYR A 124 17.59 0.86 -15.50
N PRO A 125 17.42 1.89 -16.36
CA PRO A 125 17.53 1.71 -17.81
C PRO A 125 18.88 1.18 -18.27
N SER A 126 19.95 1.41 -17.50
CA SER A 126 21.28 0.88 -17.74
C SER A 126 21.39 -0.64 -17.49
N ASP A 127 20.47 -1.21 -16.73
CA ASP A 127 20.38 -2.64 -16.43
C ASP A 127 18.92 -3.11 -16.43
N PRO A 128 18.29 -3.25 -17.62
CA PRO A 128 16.86 -3.48 -17.77
C PRO A 128 16.41 -4.90 -17.38
N HIS A 129 17.35 -5.76 -16.98
CA HIS A 129 17.08 -7.13 -16.56
C HIS A 129 17.09 -7.30 -15.04
N GLU A 130 17.48 -6.25 -14.30
CA GLU A 130 17.42 -6.22 -12.85
C GLU A 130 16.26 -5.38 -12.35
N TYR A 131 15.43 -6.00 -11.51
CA TYR A 131 14.26 -5.39 -10.91
C TYR A 131 14.46 -5.17 -9.42
N TYR A 132 13.90 -4.08 -8.91
CA TYR A 132 14.07 -3.63 -7.55
C TYR A 132 12.75 -3.32 -6.86
N TYR A 133 12.74 -3.48 -5.55
CA TYR A 133 11.60 -3.18 -4.68
C TYR A 133 12.04 -2.47 -3.40
N PHE A 134 11.09 -1.81 -2.70
CA PHE A 134 11.33 -1.22 -1.39
C PHE A 134 11.01 -2.22 -0.27
N GLU A 135 11.94 -2.36 0.68
CA GLU A 135 11.75 -3.26 1.83
C GLU A 135 11.03 -2.52 2.97
N GLY A 136 9.92 -3.09 3.47
CA GLY A 136 9.06 -2.43 4.46
C GLY A 136 9.78 -2.06 5.75
N LEU A 137 10.58 -2.99 6.30
CA LEU A 137 11.35 -2.73 7.53
C LEU A 137 12.39 -1.62 7.37
N ASP A 138 12.96 -1.47 6.16
CA ASP A 138 13.88 -0.37 5.88
C ASP A 138 13.14 0.96 5.80
N ILE A 139 11.98 0.99 5.13
CA ILE A 139 11.16 2.21 5.03
C ILE A 139 10.80 2.71 6.43
N GLU A 140 10.27 1.84 7.30
CA GLU A 140 9.90 2.20 8.67
C GLU A 140 11.09 2.77 9.47
N GLN A 141 12.25 2.10 9.41
CA GLN A 141 13.46 2.54 10.13
C GLN A 141 14.01 3.87 9.58
N LEU A 142 14.07 4.02 8.26
CA LEU A 142 14.63 5.20 7.62
C LEU A 142 13.75 6.42 7.80
N ILE A 143 12.42 6.27 7.81
CA ILE A 143 11.48 7.36 8.10
C ILE A 143 11.70 7.91 9.51
N LEU A 144 11.86 7.03 10.50
CA LEU A 144 12.19 7.42 11.88
C LEU A 144 13.55 8.11 11.95
N GLN A 145 14.55 7.59 11.23
CA GLN A 145 15.89 8.18 11.17
C GLN A 145 15.86 9.60 10.58
N ILE A 146 15.11 9.82 9.50
CA ILE A 146 14.92 11.14 8.89
C ILE A 146 14.20 12.07 9.86
N ALA A 147 13.07 11.64 10.42
CA ALA A 147 12.31 12.43 11.39
C ALA A 147 13.17 12.88 12.59
N TYR A 148 14.02 11.99 13.10
CA TYR A 148 14.96 12.30 14.17
C TYR A 148 16.06 13.28 13.72
N ARG A 149 16.72 13.02 12.59
CA ARG A 149 17.78 13.89 12.06
C ARG A 149 17.29 15.33 11.85
N ASP A 150 16.07 15.45 11.34
CA ASP A 150 15.40 16.72 11.06
C ASP A 150 14.66 17.31 12.27
N LYS A 151 14.94 16.78 13.47
CA LYS A 151 14.47 17.25 14.78
C LYS A 151 12.94 17.33 14.90
N GLN A 152 12.22 16.50 14.17
CA GLN A 152 10.77 16.40 14.24
C GLN A 152 10.30 15.51 15.39
N ILE A 153 11.17 14.62 15.87
CA ILE A 153 10.94 13.78 17.05
C ILE A 153 12.13 13.84 18.01
N PRO A 154 11.90 13.72 19.34
CA PRO A 154 12.96 13.63 20.34
C PRO A 154 13.83 12.38 20.18
N ALA A 155 15.09 12.45 20.65
CA ALA A 155 16.05 11.34 20.60
C ALA A 155 15.59 10.11 21.41
N GLU A 156 14.88 10.34 22.51
CA GLU A 156 14.31 9.28 23.35
C GLU A 156 13.19 8.51 22.64
N ASN A 157 12.40 9.20 21.81
CA ASN A 157 11.30 8.59 21.05
C ASN A 157 11.81 7.85 19.81
N ALA A 158 12.85 8.35 19.13
CA ALA A 158 13.38 7.75 17.92
C ALA A 158 13.83 6.28 18.05
N LYS A 159 14.10 5.80 19.28
CA LYS A 159 14.53 4.41 19.55
C LYS A 159 13.40 3.46 19.93
N VAL A 160 12.24 4.01 20.31
CA VAL A 160 11.13 3.23 20.88
C VAL A 160 9.84 3.39 20.09
N MET A 161 9.81 4.33 19.13
CA MET A 161 8.64 4.57 18.30
C MET A 161 8.33 3.38 17.40
N ILE A 162 7.05 3.06 17.29
CA ILE A 162 6.54 1.98 16.45
C ILE A 162 5.61 2.57 15.40
N ALA A 163 5.78 2.19 14.15
CA ALA A 163 4.80 2.48 13.10
C ALA A 163 3.50 1.72 13.42
N VAL A 164 2.41 2.43 13.70
CA VAL A 164 1.14 1.80 14.10
C VAL A 164 -0.03 2.41 13.35
N PHE A 165 0.03 2.37 12.03
CA PHE A 165 -1.14 2.71 11.22
C PHE A 165 -0.95 2.30 9.75
N PRO A 166 -1.88 1.61 9.08
CA PRO A 166 -1.91 1.67 7.62
C PRO A 166 -2.29 3.10 7.20
N PRO A 167 -1.61 3.74 6.23
CA PRO A 167 -1.98 5.08 5.79
C PRO A 167 -3.46 5.16 5.33
N PRO A 168 -4.10 6.34 5.40
CA PRO A 168 -5.44 6.51 4.86
C PRO A 168 -5.43 6.31 3.34
N TYR A 169 -6.59 5.97 2.78
CA TYR A 169 -6.73 5.75 1.34
C TYR A 169 -6.68 7.10 0.59
N LEU A 170 -5.74 7.21 -0.34
CA LEU A 170 -5.63 8.35 -1.25
C LEU A 170 -6.71 8.20 -2.33
N ASP A 171 -7.53 9.24 -2.50
CA ASP A 171 -8.46 9.27 -3.64
C ASP A 171 -7.69 9.51 -4.94
N ASP A 172 -8.34 9.35 -6.10
CA ASP A 172 -7.66 9.38 -7.39
C ASP A 172 -6.82 10.65 -7.62
N MET A 173 -7.29 11.81 -7.17
CA MET A 173 -6.58 13.09 -7.36
C MET A 173 -5.44 13.28 -6.36
N ASP A 174 -5.67 12.99 -5.08
CA ASP A 174 -4.64 13.03 -4.05
C ASP A 174 -3.52 12.03 -4.36
N LEU A 175 -3.91 10.82 -4.79
CA LEU A 175 -3.01 9.76 -5.22
C LEU A 175 -2.20 10.21 -6.43
N HIS A 176 -2.84 10.81 -7.42
CA HIS A 176 -2.15 11.32 -8.61
C HIS A 176 -1.05 12.31 -8.25
N HIS A 177 -1.34 13.33 -7.42
CA HIS A 177 -0.33 14.31 -7.01
C HIS A 177 0.80 13.71 -6.17
N CYS A 178 0.48 12.73 -5.31
CA CYS A 178 1.51 11.97 -4.59
C CYS A 178 2.40 11.19 -5.55
N LEU A 179 1.82 10.50 -6.54
CA LEU A 179 2.53 9.72 -7.54
C LEU A 179 3.41 10.57 -8.44
N GLU A 180 2.94 11.74 -8.90
CA GLU A 180 3.75 12.70 -9.65
C GLU A 180 5.03 13.08 -8.88
N THR A 181 4.88 13.33 -7.59
CA THR A 181 6.01 13.64 -6.70
C THR A 181 6.97 12.46 -6.58
N VAL A 182 6.44 11.25 -6.35
CA VAL A 182 7.24 10.02 -6.26
C VAL A 182 7.99 9.75 -7.56
N PHE A 183 7.32 9.86 -8.70
CA PHE A 183 7.94 9.62 -10.01
C PHE A 183 8.95 10.67 -10.41
N ALA A 184 8.74 11.94 -10.07
CA ALA A 184 9.75 12.98 -10.26
C ALA A 184 11.04 12.65 -9.48
N ILE A 185 10.89 12.09 -8.27
CA ILE A 185 12.02 11.63 -7.45
C ILE A 185 12.64 10.37 -8.05
N PHE A 186 11.87 9.38 -8.47
CA PHE A 186 12.43 8.19 -9.15
C PHE A 186 13.23 8.58 -10.41
N MET A 187 12.71 9.50 -11.21
CA MET A 187 13.39 10.01 -12.40
C MET A 187 14.72 10.67 -12.03
N LYS A 188 14.75 11.48 -10.96
CA LYS A 188 15.99 12.07 -10.42
C LYS A 188 17.00 11.01 -9.99
N HIS A 189 16.54 9.88 -9.47
CA HIS A 189 17.38 8.73 -9.07
C HIS A 189 17.66 7.74 -10.21
N GLY A 190 17.22 8.03 -11.44
CA GLY A 190 17.47 7.19 -12.62
C GLY A 190 16.65 5.89 -12.65
N LEU A 191 15.59 5.80 -11.85
CA LEU A 191 14.70 4.66 -11.80
C LEU A 191 13.55 4.82 -12.80
N ARG A 192 13.02 3.69 -13.26
CA ARG A 192 11.81 3.59 -14.10
C ARG A 192 10.92 2.46 -13.60
N LEU A 193 9.68 2.41 -14.09
CA LEU A 193 8.66 1.48 -13.64
C LEU A 193 8.34 0.42 -14.71
N ASP A 194 8.29 -0.83 -14.29
CA ASP A 194 7.67 -1.95 -15.02
C ASP A 194 6.37 -2.31 -14.27
N TYR A 195 5.23 -2.04 -14.89
CA TYR A 195 3.92 -2.00 -14.25
C TYR A 195 3.03 -3.14 -14.73
N TRP A 196 2.43 -3.86 -13.78
CA TRP A 196 1.44 -4.90 -14.06
C TRP A 196 0.11 -4.58 -13.38
N ASP A 197 -0.97 -5.05 -13.97
CA ASP A 197 -2.30 -4.88 -13.39
C ASP A 197 -2.65 -6.09 -12.53
N ASP A 198 -2.88 -5.85 -11.23
CA ASP A 198 -3.23 -6.91 -10.27
C ASP A 198 -4.49 -7.68 -10.66
N ASP A 199 -5.49 -7.01 -11.23
CA ASP A 199 -6.73 -7.67 -11.65
C ASP A 199 -6.44 -8.62 -12.82
N LEU A 200 -5.63 -8.20 -13.80
CA LEU A 200 -5.21 -9.05 -14.92
C LEU A 200 -4.34 -10.21 -14.44
N LEU A 201 -3.41 -9.97 -13.51
CA LEU A 201 -2.62 -11.04 -12.87
C LEU A 201 -3.51 -12.05 -12.14
N GLN A 202 -4.54 -11.59 -11.44
CA GLN A 202 -5.48 -12.46 -10.75
C GLN A 202 -6.32 -13.27 -11.75
N ILE A 203 -6.81 -12.66 -12.82
CA ILE A 203 -7.57 -13.33 -13.88
C ILE A 203 -6.73 -14.42 -14.55
N MET A 204 -5.50 -14.12 -14.92
CA MET A 204 -4.54 -15.07 -15.51
C MET A 204 -4.38 -16.31 -14.63
N ARG A 205 -4.13 -16.14 -13.32
CA ARG A 205 -4.02 -17.26 -12.36
C ARG A 205 -5.30 -18.08 -12.24
N LEU A 206 -6.45 -17.43 -12.33
CA LEU A 206 -7.73 -18.11 -12.30
C LEU A 206 -7.91 -18.96 -13.56
N GLN A 207 -7.46 -18.48 -14.72
CA GLN A 207 -7.48 -19.24 -15.98
C GLN A 207 -6.49 -20.40 -15.98
N GLU A 208 -5.28 -20.24 -15.44
CA GLU A 208 -4.33 -21.35 -15.22
C GLU A 208 -4.97 -22.44 -14.34
N ARG A 209 -5.59 -22.04 -13.23
CA ARG A 209 -6.32 -22.97 -12.35
C ARG A 209 -7.47 -23.65 -13.08
N TYR A 210 -8.14 -22.96 -14.00
CA TYR A 210 -9.17 -23.57 -14.86
C TYR A 210 -8.57 -24.65 -15.76
N GLU A 211 -7.42 -24.40 -16.36
CA GLU A 211 -6.70 -25.40 -17.17
C GLU A 211 -6.29 -26.63 -16.35
N GLU A 212 -5.75 -26.43 -15.14
CA GLU A 212 -5.38 -27.51 -14.22
C GLU A 212 -6.58 -28.41 -13.85
N LEU A 213 -7.78 -27.85 -13.74
CA LEU A 213 -8.99 -28.61 -13.39
C LEU A 213 -9.33 -29.66 -14.46
N PHE A 214 -9.03 -29.42 -15.74
CA PHE A 214 -9.27 -30.40 -16.80
C PHE A 214 -8.49 -31.68 -16.54
N TYR A 215 -7.21 -31.55 -16.20
CA TYR A 215 -6.29 -32.66 -15.98
C TYR A 215 -6.37 -33.27 -14.59
N SER A 216 -7.10 -32.65 -13.66
CA SER A 216 -7.26 -33.16 -12.30
C SER A 216 -8.03 -34.50 -12.22
N ASN A 217 -7.79 -35.30 -11.19
CA ASN A 217 -8.52 -36.56 -10.93
C ASN A 217 -9.86 -36.37 -10.18
N LEU A 218 -10.40 -35.15 -10.18
CA LEU A 218 -11.65 -34.83 -9.48
C LEU A 218 -12.86 -35.49 -10.16
N ARG A 219 -13.92 -35.73 -9.38
CA ARG A 219 -15.21 -36.20 -9.92
C ARG A 219 -15.82 -35.14 -10.82
N HIS A 220 -16.57 -35.56 -11.83
CA HIS A 220 -17.16 -34.66 -12.83
C HIS A 220 -17.99 -33.52 -12.22
N GLU A 221 -18.87 -33.82 -11.25
CA GLU A 221 -19.70 -32.81 -10.56
C GLU A 221 -18.85 -31.77 -9.82
N GLU A 222 -17.78 -32.21 -9.15
CA GLU A 222 -16.86 -31.32 -8.45
C GLU A 222 -16.05 -30.46 -9.40
N LYS A 223 -15.63 -31.01 -10.56
CA LYS A 223 -14.98 -30.24 -11.62
C LYS A 223 -15.90 -29.13 -12.14
N GLN A 224 -17.16 -29.44 -12.47
CA GLN A 224 -18.11 -28.45 -12.96
C GLN A 224 -18.35 -27.33 -11.95
N MET A 225 -18.51 -27.66 -10.66
CA MET A 225 -18.67 -26.67 -9.61
C MET A 225 -17.45 -25.74 -9.50
N ARG A 226 -16.23 -26.28 -9.56
CA ARG A 226 -15.00 -25.48 -9.49
C ARG A 226 -14.78 -24.63 -10.74
N VAL A 227 -15.11 -25.16 -11.92
CA VAL A 227 -15.10 -24.41 -13.18
C VAL A 227 -16.04 -23.20 -13.09
N GLU A 228 -17.28 -23.41 -12.65
CA GLU A 228 -18.25 -22.32 -12.54
C GLU A 228 -17.82 -21.28 -11.50
N LYS A 229 -17.20 -21.72 -10.41
CA LYS A 229 -16.60 -20.82 -9.42
C LYS A 229 -15.52 -19.94 -10.03
N VAL A 230 -14.59 -20.51 -10.81
CA VAL A 230 -13.55 -19.73 -11.50
C VAL A 230 -14.16 -18.71 -12.44
N ARG A 231 -15.12 -19.10 -13.27
CA ARG A 231 -15.81 -18.18 -14.20
C ARG A 231 -16.51 -17.06 -13.45
N THR A 232 -17.18 -17.37 -12.34
CA THR A 232 -17.85 -16.39 -11.49
C THR A 232 -16.86 -15.40 -10.87
N GLU A 233 -15.71 -15.88 -10.40
CA GLU A 233 -14.65 -15.03 -9.84
C GLU A 233 -14.09 -14.08 -10.91
N ILE A 234 -13.77 -14.57 -12.12
CA ILE A 234 -13.31 -13.70 -13.23
C ILE A 234 -14.38 -12.67 -13.59
N CYS A 235 -15.65 -13.11 -13.75
CA CYS A 235 -16.77 -12.22 -14.04
C CYS A 235 -16.94 -11.13 -12.97
N SER A 236 -16.66 -11.44 -11.70
CA SER A 236 -16.75 -10.45 -10.62
C SER A 236 -15.67 -9.37 -10.70
N ILE A 237 -14.47 -9.73 -11.16
CA ILE A 237 -13.35 -8.78 -11.35
C ILE A 237 -13.67 -7.82 -12.51
N ILE A 238 -14.18 -8.34 -13.62
CA ILE A 238 -14.47 -7.51 -14.81
C ILE A 238 -15.80 -6.73 -14.72
N ALA A 239 -16.63 -6.98 -13.71
CA ALA A 239 -17.97 -6.41 -13.61
C ALA A 239 -17.99 -4.87 -13.56
N ASP A 240 -16.95 -4.27 -12.98
CA ASP A 240 -16.86 -2.82 -12.80
C ASP A 240 -16.47 -2.08 -14.10
N ILE A 241 -15.85 -2.79 -15.05
CA ILE A 241 -15.34 -2.24 -16.31
C ILE A 241 -16.13 -2.70 -17.55
N ALA A 242 -16.90 -3.79 -17.46
CA ALA A 242 -17.74 -4.32 -18.53
C ALA A 242 -19.22 -4.39 -18.15
N LYS A 243 -20.07 -3.75 -18.96
CA LYS A 243 -21.53 -4.02 -18.97
C LYS A 243 -21.93 -5.11 -19.97
N ASP A 244 -21.07 -5.37 -20.95
CA ASP A 244 -21.30 -6.36 -22.00
C ASP A 244 -20.62 -7.69 -21.64
N ALA A 245 -21.14 -8.80 -22.16
CA ALA A 245 -20.58 -10.12 -21.90
C ALA A 245 -19.25 -10.32 -22.63
N VAL A 246 -18.14 -10.28 -21.89
CA VAL A 246 -16.83 -10.79 -22.31
C VAL A 246 -16.73 -12.25 -21.85
N ASP A 247 -16.15 -13.12 -22.68
CA ASP A 247 -15.89 -14.50 -22.25
C ASP A 247 -14.82 -14.48 -21.13
N PRO A 248 -15.13 -14.97 -19.91
CA PRO A 248 -14.16 -14.99 -18.81
C PRO A 248 -12.91 -15.85 -19.09
N LEU A 249 -12.91 -16.65 -20.15
CA LEU A 249 -11.78 -17.51 -20.52
C LEU A 249 -10.99 -16.99 -21.74
N ASP A 250 -11.34 -15.83 -22.29
CA ASP A 250 -10.63 -15.18 -23.39
C ASP A 250 -9.75 -14.04 -22.83
N LEU A 251 -8.52 -14.39 -22.41
CA LEU A 251 -7.56 -13.42 -21.87
C LEU A 251 -7.26 -12.26 -22.84
N PRO A 252 -7.02 -12.49 -24.15
CA PRO A 252 -6.86 -11.41 -25.12
C PRO A 252 -8.01 -10.40 -25.10
N ALA A 253 -9.26 -10.87 -25.11
CA ALA A 253 -10.43 -9.98 -25.08
C ALA A 253 -10.54 -9.19 -23.77
N ILE A 254 -10.15 -9.80 -22.65
CA ILE A 254 -10.13 -9.14 -21.33
C ILE A 254 -9.03 -8.06 -21.31
N ILE A 255 -7.81 -8.35 -21.77
CA ILE A 255 -6.72 -7.36 -21.85
C ILE A 255 -7.14 -6.16 -22.71
N ASP A 256 -7.76 -6.41 -23.86
CA ASP A 256 -8.28 -5.38 -24.75
C ASP A 256 -9.32 -4.48 -24.06
N LEU A 257 -10.18 -5.06 -23.22
CA LEU A 257 -11.15 -4.32 -22.42
C LEU A 257 -10.45 -3.42 -21.40
N PHE A 258 -9.48 -3.94 -20.65
CA PHE A 258 -8.73 -3.19 -19.64
C PHE A 258 -8.01 -1.99 -20.26
N ASN A 259 -7.28 -2.19 -21.35
CA ASN A 259 -6.59 -1.12 -22.09
C ASN A 259 -7.53 0.00 -22.56
N ARG A 260 -8.81 -0.30 -22.84
CA ARG A 260 -9.79 0.69 -23.34
C ARG A 260 -10.59 1.38 -22.23
N ARG A 261 -10.78 0.75 -21.08
CA ARG A 261 -11.77 1.16 -20.07
C ARG A 261 -11.18 1.53 -18.72
N LYS A 262 -10.06 0.94 -18.32
CA LYS A 262 -9.47 1.19 -17.00
C LYS A 262 -8.56 2.41 -17.07
N ILE A 263 -8.85 3.41 -16.24
CA ILE A 263 -7.96 4.57 -16.02
C ILE A 263 -7.10 4.23 -14.80
N CYS A 264 -5.79 4.16 -14.99
CA CYS A 264 -4.86 3.86 -13.90
C CYS A 264 -4.10 5.14 -13.46
N PRO A 265 -4.27 5.64 -12.22
CA PRO A 265 -3.57 6.81 -11.71
C PRO A 265 -2.04 6.70 -11.78
N ILE A 266 -1.49 5.48 -11.57
CA ILE A 266 -0.05 5.16 -11.69
C ILE A 266 0.43 5.45 -13.11
N VAL A 267 -0.25 4.91 -14.12
CA VAL A 267 0.13 5.11 -15.53
C VAL A 267 0.00 6.59 -15.93
N LEU A 268 -1.05 7.27 -15.48
CA LEU A 268 -1.24 8.70 -15.77
C LEU A 268 -0.15 9.58 -15.18
N ALA A 269 0.17 9.39 -13.89
CA ALA A 269 1.22 10.15 -13.22
C ALA A 269 2.59 9.84 -13.84
N TYR A 270 2.85 8.58 -14.19
CA TYR A 270 4.10 8.19 -14.85
C TYR A 270 4.25 8.89 -16.21
N LEU A 271 3.19 8.87 -17.03
CA LEU A 271 3.17 9.53 -18.32
C LEU A 271 3.40 11.04 -18.22
N HIS A 272 2.86 11.70 -17.18
CA HIS A 272 3.08 13.13 -16.98
C HIS A 272 4.54 13.45 -16.65
N ILE A 273 5.22 12.60 -15.87
CA ILE A 273 6.61 12.85 -15.46
C ILE A 273 7.63 12.42 -16.51
N TYR A 274 7.45 11.24 -17.11
CA TYR A 274 8.41 10.64 -18.03
C TYR A 274 8.11 10.92 -19.51
N GLU A 275 6.93 11.48 -19.82
CA GLU A 275 6.43 11.72 -21.19
C GLU A 275 6.35 10.44 -22.05
N GLU A 276 6.35 9.27 -21.42
CA GLU A 276 6.22 7.95 -22.05
C GLU A 276 5.44 6.99 -21.14
N PHE A 277 4.95 5.87 -21.70
CA PHE A 277 4.29 4.84 -20.93
C PHE A 277 5.31 4.01 -20.12
N PRO A 278 4.94 3.52 -18.91
CA PRO A 278 5.77 2.55 -18.21
C PRO A 278 5.84 1.24 -19.00
N ARG A 279 6.89 0.44 -18.74
CA ARG A 279 6.95 -0.92 -19.31
C ARG A 279 5.77 -1.74 -18.77
N GLY A 280 5.27 -2.67 -19.59
CA GLY A 280 4.04 -3.42 -19.32
C GLY A 280 2.75 -2.67 -19.64
N TYR A 281 2.84 -1.41 -20.13
CA TYR A 281 1.70 -0.64 -20.60
C TYR A 281 1.91 -0.10 -22.05
N PRO A 282 0.93 -0.24 -22.97
CA PRO A 282 -0.35 -0.93 -22.80
C PRO A 282 -0.15 -2.42 -22.53
N TYR A 283 -1.08 -3.03 -21.81
CA TYR A 283 -0.99 -4.44 -21.43
C TYR A 283 -0.97 -5.32 -22.68
N LEU A 284 0.03 -6.18 -22.82
CA LEU A 284 0.18 -7.17 -23.89
C LEU A 284 -0.01 -8.59 -23.33
N LEU A 285 -0.36 -9.56 -24.19
CA LEU A 285 -0.46 -10.97 -23.79
C LEU A 285 0.85 -11.50 -23.20
N ASP A 286 1.97 -11.22 -23.87
CA ASP A 286 3.31 -11.64 -23.45
C ASP A 286 3.69 -11.15 -22.03
N ASP A 287 3.08 -10.06 -21.53
CA ASP A 287 3.31 -9.58 -20.16
C ASP A 287 2.81 -10.57 -19.09
N TYR A 288 1.88 -11.46 -19.48
CA TYR A 288 1.20 -12.43 -18.63
C TYR A 288 1.48 -13.90 -19.04
N GLU A 289 2.08 -14.15 -20.21
CA GLU A 289 2.38 -15.52 -20.69
C GLU A 289 3.76 -16.04 -20.26
N GLU A 290 4.67 -15.19 -19.76
CA GLU A 290 6.01 -15.60 -19.30
C GLU A 290 6.00 -16.19 -17.87
N GLU A 291 5.84 -17.51 -17.77
CA GLU A 291 6.26 -18.35 -16.61
C GLU A 291 7.49 -19.24 -16.92
#